data_AF-A0A482W9R3-F1
#
_entry.id   AF-A0A482W9R3-F1
#
_cell.length_a   1.000
_cell.length_b   1.000
_cell.length_c   1.000
_cell.angle_alpha   90.00
_cell.angle_beta   90.00
_cell.angle_gamma   90.00
#
_symmetry.space_group_name_H-M   'P 1'
#
loop_
_entity.id
_entity.type
_entity.pdbx_description
1 polymer ?
#
loop_
_entity_poly.entity_id
_entity_poly.type
_entity_poly.pdbx_seq_one_letter_code
_entity_poly.pdbx_strand_id
1 'polypeptide(L)'
;NYLREFYDDRLISSYTDHIYPSRSPDLTPLDYFLFPTLKNTIFKQPVHTIDDLKERISQECASVSPEVLIRVFENMKRRVNLCINVEGEHFQQLL
;
A
#
# COMPACT_ATOMS: atom_id res chain seq x y z
N ASN A 1 16.18 -17.34 6.43
CA ASN A 1 16.93 -16.12 6.79
C ASN A 1 17.11 -15.12 5.65
N TYR A 2 16.87 -15.47 4.39
CA TYR A 2 17.06 -14.58 3.22
C TYR A 2 16.49 -13.16 3.35
N LEU A 3 15.25 -12.99 3.84
CA LEU A 3 14.66 -11.64 3.94
C LEU A 3 15.40 -10.74 4.92
N ARG A 4 15.90 -11.28 6.04
CA ARG A 4 16.72 -10.51 7.00
C ARG A 4 18.08 -10.19 6.40
N GLU A 5 18.70 -11.14 5.71
CA GLU A 5 19.99 -10.94 5.05
C GLU A 5 19.93 -9.90 3.93
N PHE A 6 18.82 -9.83 3.19
CA PHE A 6 18.68 -8.95 2.04
C PHE A 6 18.17 -7.55 2.40
N TYR A 7 17.19 -7.48 3.31
CA TYR A 7 16.55 -6.22 3.67
C TYR A 7 17.14 -5.56 4.92
N ASP A 8 17.87 -6.32 5.74
CA ASP A 8 18.53 -5.84 6.96
C ASP A 8 17.56 -5.06 7.87
N ASP A 9 17.93 -3.85 8.27
CA ASP A 9 17.15 -2.91 9.09
C ASP A 9 15.91 -2.34 8.36
N ARG A 10 15.71 -2.65 7.08
CA ARG A 10 14.55 -2.19 6.31
C ARG A 10 13.37 -3.16 6.36
N LEU A 11 13.52 -4.30 7.04
CA LEU A 11 12.47 -5.29 7.15
C LEU A 11 11.45 -4.88 8.23
N ILE A 12 10.23 -4.58 7.79
CA ILE A 12 9.08 -4.28 8.65
C ILE A 12 8.13 -5.47 8.62
N SER A 13 8.06 -6.22 9.71
CA SER A 13 7.28 -7.47 9.77
C SER A 13 6.96 -7.88 11.21
N SER A 14 6.07 -8.86 11.37
CA SER A 14 5.88 -9.52 12.66
C SER A 14 7.19 -10.19 13.08
N TYR A 15 7.57 -10.02 14.35
CA TYR A 15 8.79 -10.59 14.94
C TYR A 15 10.13 -10.03 14.40
N THR A 16 10.14 -8.79 13.92
CA THR A 16 11.37 -8.06 13.55
C THR A 16 11.56 -6.83 14.44
N ASP A 17 12.71 -6.16 14.34
CA ASP A 17 13.01 -4.97 15.12
C ASP A 17 12.03 -3.82 14.80
N HIS A 18 11.50 -3.81 13.58
CA HIS A 18 10.41 -2.92 13.16
C HIS A 18 9.09 -3.70 13.05
N ILE A 19 8.36 -3.75 14.17
CA ILE A 19 7.10 -4.48 14.25
C ILE A 19 6.04 -3.78 13.41
N TYR A 20 5.42 -4.53 12.49
CA TYR A 20 4.18 -4.13 11.82
C TYR A 20 2.98 -4.86 12.43
N PRO A 21 1.88 -4.15 12.75
CA PRO A 21 0.69 -4.81 13.26
C PRO A 21 0.08 -5.75 12.21
N SER A 22 -0.41 -6.90 12.69
CA SER A 22 -1.12 -7.84 11.82
C SER A 22 -2.47 -7.27 11.39
N ARG A 23 -2.91 -7.58 10.16
CA ARG A 23 -4.23 -7.20 9.62
C ARG A 23 -4.48 -5.69 9.58
N SER A 24 -3.46 -4.92 9.21
CA SER A 24 -3.56 -3.46 9.09
C SER A 24 -3.47 -2.96 7.63
N PRO A 25 -4.41 -3.34 6.75
CA PRO A 25 -4.42 -2.84 5.37
C PRO A 25 -4.59 -1.32 5.30
N ASP A 26 -5.22 -0.71 6.31
CA ASP A 26 -5.38 0.75 6.43
C ASP A 26 -4.06 1.49 6.64
N LEU A 27 -2.96 0.79 6.95
CA LEU A 27 -1.62 1.36 7.11
C LEU A 27 -0.73 1.12 5.89
N THR A 28 -1.10 0.20 4.99
CA THR A 28 -0.28 -0.23 3.87
C THR A 28 -0.64 0.54 2.59
N PRO A 29 0.26 1.36 2.01
CA PRO A 29 0.00 2.12 0.78
C PRO A 29 -0.52 1.31 -0.39
N LEU A 30 -0.06 0.06 -0.55
CA LEU A 30 -0.53 -0.81 -1.62
C LEU A 30 -2.01 -1.18 -1.44
N ASP A 31 -2.44 -1.45 -0.22
CA ASP A 31 -3.78 -1.92 0.09
C ASP A 31 -4.82 -0.80 0.05
N TYR A 32 -4.53 0.35 0.67
CA TYR A 32 -5.51 1.46 0.69
C TYR A 32 -5.48 2.34 -0.56
N PHE A 33 -4.41 2.30 -1.36
CA PHE A 33 -4.26 3.17 -2.54
C PHE A 33 -4.03 2.41 -3.84
N LEU A 34 -2.94 1.63 -3.97
CA LEU A 34 -2.54 1.12 -5.30
C LEU A 34 -3.54 0.10 -5.85
N PHE A 35 -3.84 -0.96 -5.10
CA PHE A 35 -4.72 -2.02 -5.60
C PHE A 35 -6.14 -1.52 -5.90
N PRO A 36 -6.78 -0.69 -5.06
CA PRO A 36 -8.05 -0.05 -5.41
C PRO A 36 -7.95 0.81 -6.68
N THR A 37 -6.88 1.61 -6.83
CA THR A 37 -6.68 2.48 -8.00
C THR A 37 -6.56 1.66 -9.29
N LEU A 38 -5.72 0.62 -9.27
CA LEU A 38 -5.53 -0.28 -10.41
C LEU A 38 -6.85 -0.97 -10.78
N LYS A 39 -7.54 -1.54 -9.78
CA LYS A 39 -8.80 -2.25 -10.00
C LYS A 39 -9.87 -1.31 -10.59
N ASN A 40 -10.00 -0.11 -10.03
CA ASN A 40 -10.99 0.86 -10.46
C ASN A 40 -10.70 1.45 -11.85
N THR A 41 -9.46 1.35 -12.34
CA THR A 41 -9.07 1.93 -13.62
C THR A 41 -9.03 0.87 -14.73
N ILE A 42 -8.36 -0.25 -14.48
CA ILE A 42 -8.15 -1.32 -15.47
C ILE A 42 -9.46 -1.99 -15.87
N PHE A 43 -10.35 -2.25 -14.89
CA PHE A 43 -11.61 -2.95 -15.12
C PHE A 43 -12.77 -2.03 -15.54
N LYS A 44 -12.51 -0.75 -15.85
CA LYS A 44 -13.50 0.11 -16.54
C LYS A 44 -13.85 -0.42 -17.92
N GLN A 45 -12.89 -1.10 -18.55
CA GLN A 45 -13.06 -1.80 -19.82
C GLN A 45 -12.82 -3.29 -19.60
N PRO A 46 -13.57 -4.18 -20.28
CA PRO A 46 -13.27 -5.61 -20.25
C PRO A 46 -11.80 -5.89 -20.59
N VAL A 47 -11.25 -6.88 -19.89
CA VAL A 47 -9.90 -7.40 -20.11
C VAL A 47 -10.06 -8.80 -20.67
N HIS A 48 -9.45 -9.06 -21.82
CA HIS A 48 -9.69 -10.30 -22.58
C HIS A 48 -8.52 -11.29 -22.52
N THR A 49 -7.32 -10.82 -22.19
CA THR A 49 -6.11 -11.66 -22.12
C THR A 49 -5.25 -11.29 -20.91
N ILE A 50 -4.39 -12.21 -20.49
CA ILE A 50 -3.41 -11.96 -19.42
C ILE A 50 -2.38 -10.91 -19.85
N ASP A 51 -2.02 -10.88 -21.13
CA ASP A 51 -1.02 -9.92 -21.63
C ASP A 51 -1.58 -8.49 -21.64
N ASP A 52 -2.84 -8.31 -22.06
CA ASP A 52 -3.57 -7.03 -21.94
C ASP A 52 -3.66 -6.59 -20.46
N LEU A 53 -3.95 -7.53 -19.55
CA LEU A 53 -3.95 -7.22 -18.11
C LEU A 53 -2.58 -6.72 -17.62
N LYS A 54 -1.50 -7.42 -17.97
CA LYS A 54 -0.13 -7.05 -17.57
C LYS A 54 0.30 -5.71 -18.14
N GLU A 55 -0.04 -5.45 -19.40
CA GLU A 55 0.25 -4.19 -20.06
C GLU A 55 -0.48 -3.04 -19.36
N ARG A 56 -1.79 -3.17 -19.12
CA ARG A 56 -2.58 -2.16 -18.41
C ARG A 56 -2.06 -1.92 -16.98
N ILE A 57 -1.69 -2.97 -16.24
CA ILE A 57 -1.07 -2.80 -14.90
C ILE A 57 0.22 -1.99 -15.02
N SER A 58 1.07 -2.31 -15.99
CA SER A 58 2.37 -1.63 -16.16
C SER A 58 2.18 -0.16 -16.55
N GLN A 59 1.24 0.13 -17.45
CA GLN A 59 0.90 1.49 -17.88
C GLN A 59 0.31 2.32 -16.74
N GLU A 60 -0.63 1.75 -15.97
CA GLU A 60 -1.22 2.44 -14.82
C GLU A 60 -0.22 2.67 -13.69
N CYS A 61 0.69 1.72 -13.42
CA CYS A 61 1.78 1.95 -12.47
C CYS A 61 2.71 3.08 -12.94
N ALA A 62 3.04 3.13 -14.23
CA ALA A 62 3.89 4.18 -14.81
C ALA A 62 3.21 5.56 -14.86
N SER A 63 1.88 5.62 -14.81
CA SER A 63 1.11 6.88 -14.79
C SER A 63 1.09 7.54 -13.40
N VAL A 64 1.42 6.80 -12.33
CA VAL A 64 1.46 7.33 -10.96
C VAL A 64 2.61 8.33 -10.83
N SER A 65 2.26 9.60 -10.68
CA SER A 65 3.26 10.66 -10.58
C SER A 65 3.98 10.67 -9.22
N PRO A 66 5.21 11.21 -9.14
CA PRO A 66 5.92 11.39 -7.87
C PRO A 66 5.12 12.20 -6.84
N GLU A 67 4.35 13.19 -7.27
CA GLU A 67 3.51 14.03 -6.38
C GLU A 67 2.38 13.21 -5.74
N VAL A 68 1.81 12.25 -6.48
CA VAL A 68 0.83 11.30 -5.93
C VAL A 68 1.48 10.42 -4.88
N LEU A 69 2.67 9.88 -5.16
CA LEU A 69 3.42 9.05 -4.19
C LEU A 69 3.73 9.83 -2.91
N ILE A 70 4.18 11.08 -3.02
CA ILE A 70 4.43 11.94 -1.84
C ILE A 70 3.16 12.05 -0.99
N ARG A 71 2.00 12.33 -1.60
CA ARG A 71 0.72 12.41 -0.87
C ARG A 71 0.32 11.08 -0.23
N VAL A 72 0.56 9.97 -0.92
CA VAL A 72 0.28 8.63 -0.40
C VAL A 72 1.10 8.36 0.86
N PHE A 73 2.40 8.66 0.85
CA PHE A 73 3.26 8.46 2.02
C PHE A 73 3.00 9.47 3.16
N GLU A 74 2.64 10.72 2.85
CA GLU A 74 2.15 11.65 3.88
C GLU A 74 0.84 11.16 4.51
N ASN A 75 -0.06 10.58 3.71
CA ASN A 75 -1.26 9.95 4.22
C ASN A 75 -0.96 8.71 5.07
N MET A 76 0.06 7.92 4.73
CA MET A 76 0.53 6.81 5.56
C MET A 76 0.97 7.31 6.94
N LYS A 77 1.77 8.38 7.03
CA LYS A 77 2.18 8.99 8.31
C LYS A 77 0.96 9.43 9.13
N ARG A 78 -0.03 10.08 8.49
CA ARG A 78 -1.28 10.47 9.16
C ARG A 78 -2.05 9.26 9.69
N ARG A 79 -2.20 8.20 8.89
CA ARG A 79 -2.88 6.95 9.27
C ARG A 79 -2.19 6.26 10.45
N VAL A 80 -0.86 6.18 10.44
CA VAL A 80 -0.07 5.64 11.56
C VAL A 80 -0.30 6.45 12.84
N ASN A 81 -0.24 7.78 12.77
CA ASN A 81 -0.49 8.64 13.93
C ASN A 81 -1.91 8.49 14.47
N LEU A 82 -2.91 8.40 13.60
CA LEU A 82 -4.30 8.15 14.02
C LEU A 82 -4.43 6.80 14.71
N CYS A 83 -3.85 5.74 14.15
CA CYS A 83 -3.83 4.39 14.74
C CYS A 83 -3.23 4.41 16.15
N ILE A 84 -2.10 5.10 16.35
CA ILE A 84 -1.47 5.28 17.67
C ILE A 84 -2.41 6.02 18.63
N ASN A 85 -3.04 7.10 18.17
CA ASN A 85 -3.93 7.94 19.00
C ASN A 85 -5.20 7.20 19.46
N VAL A 86 -5.65 6.19 18.70
CA VAL A 86 -6.78 5.34 19.07
C VAL A 86 -6.34 3.99 19.63
N GLU A 87 -5.08 3.88 20.06
CA GLU A 87 -4.52 2.68 20.71
C GLU A 87 -4.63 1.39 19.85
N GLY A 88 -4.57 1.53 18.52
CA GLY A 88 -4.64 0.42 17.57
C GLY A 88 -6.05 0.05 17.11
N GLU A 89 -7.09 0.74 17.59
CA GLU A 89 -8.47 0.56 17.14
C GLU A 89 -8.72 1.10 15.72
N HIS A 90 -9.91 0.84 15.18
CA HIS A 90 -10.33 1.36 13.88
C HIS A 90 -10.40 2.89 13.88
N PHE A 91 -9.78 3.52 12.89
CA PHE A 91 -9.64 4.98 12.77
C PHE A 91 -10.21 5.54 11.47
N GLN A 92 -10.86 4.73 10.63
CA GLN A 92 -11.30 5.14 9.30
C GLN A 92 -12.31 6.30 9.34
N GLN A 93 -13.12 6.38 10.40
CA GLN A 93 -14.04 7.50 10.65
C GLN A 93 -13.34 8.85 10.91
N LEU A 94 -12.01 8.85 11.10
CA LEU A 94 -11.19 10.03 11.39
C LEU A 94 -10.29 10.43 10.21
N LEU A 95 -10.37 9.71 9.08
CA LEU A 95 -9.55 9.93 7.87
C LEU A 95 -10.11 11.01 6.95
#